data_AF-A0A7J3VTW9-F1
#
_entry.id   AF-A0A7J3VTW9-F1
#
_cell.length_a   1.000
_cell.length_b   1.000
_cell.length_c   1.000
_cell.angle_alpha   90.00
_cell.angle_beta   90.00
_cell.angle_gamma   90.00
#
_symmetry.space_group_name_H-M   'P 1'
#
loop_
_entity.id
_entity.type
_entity.pdbx_description
1 polymer ?
#
loop_
_entity_poly.entity_id
_entity_poly.type
_entity_poly.pdbx_seq_one_letter_code
_entity_poly.pdbx_strand_id
1 'polypeptide(L)'
;MVKIRVLEEADDFMVFEVVGEDQSFLGMLTERLNGHDGVQYAGYRVEHPLTGVVSVSVKVDPRKTNPRKAVVEALGELKKLIAELESKAAELR
;
A
#
# COMPACT_ATOMS: atom_id res chain seq x y z
N MET A 1 4.16 16.43 1.87
CA MET A 1 3.08 15.82 2.67
C MET A 1 2.35 14.84 1.79
N VAL A 2 2.31 13.57 2.19
CA VAL A 2 1.56 12.53 1.48
C VAL A 2 0.08 12.86 1.52
N LYS A 3 -0.59 12.77 0.36
CA LYS A 3 -2.05 12.89 0.27
C LYS A 3 -2.60 11.61 -0.33
N ILE A 4 -3.62 11.06 0.31
CA ILE A 4 -4.36 9.91 -0.18
C ILE A 4 -5.76 10.39 -0.56
N ARG A 5 -6.21 10.05 -1.76
CA ARG A 5 -7.56 10.32 -2.25
C ARG A 5 -8.21 9.02 -2.67
N VAL A 6 -9.27 8.60 -1.98
CA VAL A 6 -10.05 7.43 -2.39
C VAL A 6 -10.87 7.81 -3.62
N LEU A 7 -10.71 7.05 -4.70
CA LEU A 7 -11.42 7.23 -5.97
C LEU A 7 -12.66 6.33 -6.03
N GLU A 8 -12.52 5.09 -5.59
CA GLU A 8 -13.57 4.08 -5.58
C GLU A 8 -13.43 3.21 -4.32
N GLU A 9 -14.54 2.94 -3.65
CA GLU A 9 -14.58 2.04 -2.49
C GLU A 9 -15.87 1.21 -2.58
N ALA A 10 -15.69 -0.10 -2.67
CA ALA A 10 -16.73 -1.13 -2.64
C ALA A 10 -16.35 -2.20 -1.61
N ASP A 11 -17.25 -3.13 -1.33
CA ASP A 11 -17.06 -4.14 -0.28
C ASP A 11 -15.81 -5.01 -0.51
N ASP A 12 -15.47 -5.30 -1.76
CA ASP A 12 -14.38 -6.19 -2.15
C ASP A 12 -13.27 -5.50 -2.97
N PHE A 13 -13.38 -4.20 -3.23
CA PHE A 13 -12.47 -3.46 -4.10
C PHE A 13 -12.30 -2.01 -3.65
N MET A 14 -11.07 -1.50 -3.74
CA MET A 14 -10.80 -0.09 -3.46
C MET A 14 -9.71 0.43 -4.39
N VAL A 15 -9.90 1.64 -4.88
CA VAL A 15 -8.91 2.42 -5.62
C VAL A 15 -8.65 3.73 -4.90
N PHE A 16 -7.38 4.04 -4.68
CA PHE A 16 -6.98 5.31 -4.11
C PHE A 16 -5.73 5.85 -4.81
N GLU A 17 -5.65 7.16 -4.94
CA GLU A 17 -4.45 7.83 -5.41
C GLU A 17 -3.55 8.21 -4.25
N VAL A 18 -2.25 8.15 -4.51
CA VAL A 18 -1.21 8.65 -3.61
C VAL A 18 -0.48 9.78 -4.33
N VAL A 19 -0.40 10.93 -3.67
CA VAL A 19 0.34 12.10 -4.16
C VAL A 19 1.47 12.42 -3.19
N GLY A 20 2.68 12.57 -3.73
CA GLY A 20 3.89 12.92 -2.99
C GLY A 20 4.75 11.72 -2.56
N GLU A 21 4.44 10.53 -3.07
CA GLU A 21 5.25 9.31 -2.91
C GLU A 21 5.60 8.75 -4.30
N ASP A 22 6.67 7.95 -4.37
CA ASP A 22 7.15 7.38 -5.64
C ASP A 22 6.83 5.88 -5.79
N GLN A 23 7.22 5.33 -6.95
CA GLN A 23 7.03 3.91 -7.28
C GLN A 23 7.70 2.94 -6.31
N SER A 24 8.74 3.37 -5.58
CA SER A 24 9.44 2.52 -4.61
C SER A 24 8.54 2.26 -3.41
N PHE A 25 7.93 3.31 -2.86
CA PHE A 25 6.96 3.17 -1.77
C PHE A 25 5.76 2.31 -2.19
N LEU A 26 5.23 2.56 -3.39
CA LEU A 26 4.05 1.87 -3.89
C LEU A 26 4.32 0.41 -4.26
N GLY A 27 5.53 0.12 -4.74
CA GLY A 27 6.03 -1.24 -4.93
C GLY A 27 6.04 -2.01 -3.63
N MET A 28 6.65 -1.46 -2.58
CA MET A 28 6.68 -2.10 -1.26
C MET A 28 5.28 -2.32 -0.68
N LEU A 29 4.38 -1.32 -0.82
CA LEU A 29 3.01 -1.43 -0.33
C LEU A 29 2.21 -2.52 -1.06
N THR A 30 2.27 -2.54 -2.39
CA THR A 30 1.53 -3.53 -3.19
C THR A 30 2.09 -4.93 -3.03
N GLU A 31 3.41 -5.08 -2.93
CA GLU A 31 4.05 -6.36 -2.58
C GLU A 31 3.58 -6.85 -1.21
N ARG A 32 3.56 -5.98 -0.19
CA ARG A 32 3.10 -6.37 1.15
C ARG A 32 1.64 -6.78 1.16
N LEU A 33 0.79 -6.04 0.45
CA LEU A 33 -0.64 -6.36 0.30
C LEU A 33 -0.86 -7.69 -0.39
N ASN A 34 -0.12 -8.00 -1.45
CA ASN A 34 -0.24 -9.30 -2.15
C ASN A 34 0.15 -10.49 -1.27
N GLY A 35 0.88 -10.27 -0.16
CA GLY A 35 1.19 -11.30 0.84
C GLY A 35 0.13 -11.50 1.92
N HIS A 36 -0.94 -10.69 1.96
CA HIS A 36 -1.99 -10.79 2.98
C HIS A 36 -3.01 -11.88 2.67
N ASP A 37 -3.41 -12.66 3.69
CA ASP A 37 -4.53 -13.59 3.53
C ASP A 37 -5.83 -12.81 3.27
N GLY A 38 -6.53 -13.21 2.22
CA GLY A 38 -7.74 -12.53 1.77
C GLY A 38 -7.52 -11.39 0.79
N VAL A 39 -6.28 -10.99 0.47
CA VAL A 39 -6.02 -10.13 -0.69
C VAL A 39 -5.92 -11.01 -1.93
N GLN A 40 -6.72 -10.69 -2.95
CA GLN A 40 -6.68 -11.40 -4.24
C GLN A 40 -5.63 -10.80 -5.16
N TYR A 41 -5.57 -9.47 -5.23
CA TYR A 41 -4.48 -8.75 -5.87
C TYR A 41 -4.38 -7.31 -5.35
N ALA A 42 -3.18 -6.78 -5.38
CA ALA A 42 -2.89 -5.36 -5.23
C ALA A 42 -1.89 -4.94 -6.32
N GLY A 43 -2.13 -3.78 -6.92
CA GLY A 43 -1.28 -3.23 -7.97
C GLY A 43 -1.35 -1.72 -7.99
N TYR A 44 -0.34 -1.09 -8.59
CA TYR A 44 -0.31 0.35 -8.79
C TYR A 44 -0.14 0.67 -10.27
N ARG A 45 -0.63 1.85 -10.66
CA ARG A 45 -0.53 2.37 -12.02
C ARG A 45 -0.08 3.82 -11.97
N VAL A 46 1.04 4.10 -12.64
CA VAL A 46 1.51 5.47 -12.85
C VAL A 46 0.62 6.08 -13.93
N GLU A 47 -0.32 6.94 -13.53
CA GLU A 47 -1.26 7.56 -14.48
C GLU A 47 -0.55 8.57 -15.38
N HIS A 48 0.29 9.41 -14.77
CA HIS A 48 1.01 10.47 -15.45
C HIS A 48 2.45 10.60 -14.90
N PRO A 49 3.47 10.18 -15.66
CA PRO A 49 4.87 10.20 -15.21
C PRO A 49 5.37 11.59 -14.78
N LEU A 50 4.84 12.66 -15.36
CA LEU A 50 5.26 14.04 -15.09
C LEU A 50 4.63 14.65 -13.83
N THR A 51 3.47 14.16 -13.40
CA THR A 51 2.77 14.71 -12.22
C THR A 51 2.97 13.87 -10.96
N GLY A 52 3.55 12.67 -11.09
CA GLY A 52 3.79 11.75 -9.97
C GLY A 52 2.50 11.23 -9.34
N VAL A 53 1.36 11.34 -10.02
CA VAL A 53 0.09 10.78 -9.57
C VAL A 53 0.09 9.29 -9.88
N VAL A 54 -0.09 8.49 -8.85
CA VAL A 54 -0.15 7.04 -8.96
C VAL A 54 -1.43 6.55 -8.27
N SER A 55 -2.15 5.67 -8.95
CA SER A 55 -3.32 5.00 -8.40
C SER A 55 -2.93 3.61 -7.89
N VAL A 56 -3.52 3.19 -6.78
CA VAL A 56 -3.37 1.85 -6.20
C VAL A 56 -4.75 1.20 -6.19
N SER A 57 -4.83 0.00 -6.76
CA SER A 57 -6.02 -0.83 -6.77
C SER A 57 -5.82 -2.05 -5.88
N VAL A 58 -6.78 -2.34 -5.02
CA VAL A 58 -6.75 -3.49 -4.10
C VAL A 58 -8.06 -4.25 -4.21
N LYS A 59 -7.97 -5.54 -4.54
CA LYS A 59 -9.09 -6.48 -4.55
C LYS A 59 -8.90 -7.51 -3.45
N VAL A 60 -9.97 -7.77 -2.71
CA VAL A 60 -9.97 -8.73 -1.59
C VAL A 60 -11.09 -9.74 -1.75
N ASP A 61 -10.99 -10.85 -1.01
CA ASP A 61 -12.12 -11.71 -0.71
C ASP A 61 -12.91 -11.08 0.46
N PRO A 62 -14.14 -10.57 0.22
CA PRO A 62 -14.93 -9.88 1.24
C PRO A 62 -15.34 -10.79 2.40
N ARG A 63 -15.21 -12.11 2.26
CA ARG A 63 -15.47 -13.07 3.34
C ARG A 63 -14.32 -13.14 4.35
N LYS A 64 -13.11 -12.72 3.96
CA LYS A 64 -11.90 -12.78 4.79
C LYS A 64 -11.48 -11.41 5.32
N THR A 65 -11.55 -10.38 4.49
CA THR A 65 -11.11 -9.03 4.84
C THR A 65 -11.86 -7.97 4.02
N ASN A 66 -11.64 -6.70 4.33
CA ASN A 66 -12.08 -5.58 3.49
C ASN A 66 -10.87 -4.76 3.01
N PRO A 67 -10.96 -4.07 1.86
CA PRO A 67 -9.80 -3.41 1.25
C PRO A 67 -9.12 -2.40 2.17
N ARG A 68 -9.90 -1.57 2.87
CA ARG A 68 -9.39 -0.54 3.78
C ARG A 68 -8.60 -1.15 4.93
N LYS A 69 -9.12 -2.24 5.53
CA LYS A 69 -8.44 -2.97 6.60
C LYS A 69 -7.11 -3.54 6.10
N ALA A 70 -7.09 -4.20 4.95
CA ALA A 70 -5.88 -4.75 4.36
C ALA A 70 -4.80 -3.66 4.14
N VAL A 71 -5.18 -2.49 3.63
CA VAL A 71 -4.24 -1.35 3.47
C VAL A 71 -3.69 -0.86 4.79
N VAL A 72 -4.53 -0.67 5.81
CA VAL A 72 -4.09 -0.20 7.13
C VAL A 72 -3.15 -1.21 7.79
N GLU A 73 -3.46 -2.50 7.70
CA GLU A 73 -2.62 -3.57 8.25
C GLU A 73 -1.26 -3.63 7.54
N ALA A 74 -1.24 -3.58 6.20
CA ALA A 74 0.00 -3.57 5.42
C ALA A 74 0.89 -2.36 5.76
N LEU A 75 0.31 -1.17 5.94
CA LEU A 75 1.05 0.02 6.38
C LEU A 75 1.61 -0.14 7.80
N GLY A 76 0.84 -0.75 8.71
CA GLY A 76 1.28 -1.03 10.07
C GLY A 76 2.46 -1.99 10.12
N GLU A 77 2.48 -3.00 9.24
CA GLU A 77 3.59 -3.94 9.10
C GLU A 77 4.82 -3.30 8.46
N LEU A 78 4.64 -2.47 7.42
CA LEU A 78 5.75 -1.71 6.83
C LEU A 78 6.41 -0.78 7.86
N LYS A 79 5.61 -0.12 8.71
CA LYS A 79 6.14 0.71 9.79
C LYS A 79 7.00 -0.10 10.77
N LYS A 80 6.56 -1.31 11.13
CA LYS A 80 7.35 -2.21 11.99
C LYS A 80 8.64 -2.65 11.32
N LEU A 81 8.57 -3.04 10.06
CA LEU A 81 9.74 -3.45 9.27
C LEU A 81 10.79 -2.33 9.20
N ILE A 82 10.37 -1.09 8.96
CA ILE A 82 11.26 0.07 8.94
C ILE A 82 11.90 0.29 10.32
N ALA A 83 11.14 0.22 11.41
CA ALA A 83 11.68 0.38 12.76
C ALA A 83 12.70 -0.72 13.11
N GLU A 84 12.44 -1.97 12.72
CA GLU A 84 13.39 -3.08 12.89
C GLU A 84 14.66 -2.88 12.06
N LEU A 85 14.53 -2.39 10.82
CA LEU A 85 15.65 -2.07 9.95
C LEU A 85 16.53 -0.98 10.57
N GLU A 86 15.93 0.09 11.08
CA GLU A 86 16.64 1.18 11.76
C GLU A 86 17.39 0.70 13.00
N SER A 87 16.77 -0.16 13.82
CA SER A 87 17.40 -0.77 14.99
C SER A 87 18.64 -1.59 14.60
N LYS A 88 18.51 -2.47 13.60
CA LYS A 88 19.63 -3.31 13.13
C LYS A 88 20.73 -2.49 12.47
N ALA A 89 20.38 -1.44 11.74
CA ALA A 89 21.35 -0.54 11.14
C ALA A 89 22.15 0.23 12.21
N ALA A 90 21.55 0.51 13.36
CA ALA A 90 22.24 1.14 14.49
C ALA A 90 23.27 0.21 15.15
N GLU A 91 23.05 -1.11 15.15
CA GLU A 91 24.02 -2.10 15.67
C GLU A 91 25.32 -2.18 14.84
N LEU A 92 25.29 -1.67 13.60
CA LEU A 92 26.46 -1.62 12.70
C LEU A 92 27.30 -0.34 12.86
N ARG A 93 26.90 0.58 13.74
CA ARG A 93 27.67 1.79 14.08
C ARG A 93 28.44 1.61 15.37
#